data_AF-A0A7X7DPL9-F1
#
_entry.id   AF-A0A7X7DPL9-F1
#
_cell.length_a   1.000
_cell.length_b   1.000
_cell.length_c   1.000
_cell.angle_alpha   90.00
_cell.angle_beta   90.00
_cell.angle_gamma   90.00
#
_symmetry.space_group_name_H-M   'P 1'
#
loop_
_entity.id
_entity.type
_entity.pdbx_description
1 polymer ?
#
loop_
_entity_poly.entity_id
_entity_poly.type
_entity_poly.pdbx_seq_one_letter_code
_entity_poly.pdbx_strand_id
1 'polypeptide(L)'
;MNSVGQYIESLVSKSGCRQSDIARSIGVPRQLLSLILSGKRELSMPVAVKLESFFNLSEGVLLKMQVVERVHTYKQGIKSKLFEKLRKVNAFWSYAEVSPERVPEKN
;
A
#
# COMPACT_ATOMS: atom_id res chain seq x y z
N MET A 1 3.89 1.14 7.74
CA MET A 1 3.22 2.13 6.86
C MET A 1 1.86 1.54 6.53
N ASN A 2 0.77 2.27 6.76
CA ASN A 2 -0.54 1.80 6.33
C ASN A 2 -0.57 1.81 4.80
N SER A 3 -1.16 0.78 4.20
CA SER A 3 -1.37 0.77 2.74
C SER A 3 -2.29 1.93 2.35
N VAL A 4 -2.20 2.36 1.09
CA VAL A 4 -3.12 3.40 0.58
C VAL A 4 -4.59 3.00 0.79
N GLY A 5 -4.91 1.70 0.66
CA GLY A 5 -6.23 1.15 0.91
C GLY A 5 -6.68 1.32 2.36
N GLN A 6 -5.82 0.98 3.33
CA GLN A 6 -6.09 1.15 4.77
C GLN A 6 -6.24 2.62 5.15
N TYR A 7 -5.44 3.50 4.55
CA TYR A 7 -5.59 4.94 4.78
C TYR A 7 -6.96 5.44 4.31
N ILE A 8 -7.37 5.08 3.09
CA ILE A 8 -8.69 5.46 2.56
C ILE A 8 -9.80 4.83 3.41
N GLU A 9 -9.67 3.58 3.83
CA GLU A 9 -10.63 2.91 4.71
C GLU A 9 -10.80 3.68 6.04
N SER A 10 -9.70 4.17 6.62
CA SER A 10 -9.77 5.01 7.82
C SER A 10 -10.52 6.33 7.59
N LEU A 11 -10.41 6.92 6.39
CA LEU A 11 -11.17 8.12 6.02
C LEU A 11 -12.66 7.81 5.88
N VAL A 12 -12.99 6.67 5.27
CA VAL A 12 -14.38 6.18 5.16
C VAL A 12 -14.99 5.97 6.55
N SER A 13 -14.26 5.35 7.48
CA SER A 13 -14.74 5.14 8.85
C SER A 13 -14.95 6.46 9.61
N LYS A 14 -14.11 7.47 9.34
CA LYS A 14 -14.19 8.78 10.01
C LYS A 14 -15.26 9.71 9.43
N SER A 15 -15.64 9.53 8.17
CA SER A 15 -16.63 10.40 7.51
C SER A 15 -18.07 10.13 7.95
N GLY A 16 -18.33 9.00 8.61
CA GLY A 16 -19.68 8.56 8.96
C GLY A 16 -20.52 8.09 7.75
N CYS A 17 -19.95 8.12 6.54
CA CYS A 17 -20.61 7.63 5.33
C CYS A 17 -20.33 6.13 5.12
N ARG A 18 -21.27 5.40 4.54
CA ARG A 18 -20.99 4.04 4.09
C ARG A 18 -20.15 4.10 2.82
N GLN A 19 -19.30 3.10 2.62
CA GLN A 19 -18.53 2.95 1.39
C GLN A 19 -19.39 3.01 0.11
N SER A 20 -20.63 2.50 0.16
CA SER A 20 -21.58 2.58 -0.94
C SER A 20 -21.99 4.01 -1.29
N ASP A 21 -22.12 4.87 -0.28
CA ASP A 21 -22.55 6.26 -0.45
C ASP A 21 -21.42 7.07 -1.05
N ILE A 22 -20.19 6.82 -0.59
CA ILE A 22 -18.97 7.41 -1.15
C ILE A 22 -18.78 6.96 -2.59
N ALA A 23 -18.90 5.66 -2.88
CA ALA A 23 -18.78 5.17 -4.25
C ALA A 23 -19.79 5.84 -5.20
N ARG A 24 -21.03 6.04 -4.72
CA ARG A 24 -22.07 6.75 -5.46
C ARG A 24 -21.72 8.23 -5.64
N SER A 25 -21.25 8.93 -4.61
CA SER A 25 -20.92 10.36 -4.68
C SER A 25 -19.79 10.64 -5.67
N ILE A 26 -18.78 9.77 -5.71
CA ILE A 26 -17.66 9.91 -6.64
C ILE A 26 -17.93 9.28 -8.02
N GLY A 27 -19.10 8.67 -8.22
CA GLY A 27 -19.48 8.03 -9.47
C GLY A 27 -18.53 6.89 -9.87
N VAL A 28 -18.25 5.97 -8.94
CA VAL A 28 -17.49 4.74 -9.21
C VAL A 28 -18.25 3.51 -8.71
N PRO A 29 -18.04 2.32 -9.31
CA PRO A 29 -18.64 1.09 -8.80
C PRO A 29 -18.18 0.79 -7.36
N ARG A 30 -19.12 0.43 -6.47
CA ARG A 30 -18.79 0.03 -5.09
C ARG A 30 -17.74 -1.08 -5.02
N GLN A 31 -17.85 -2.07 -5.93
CA GLN A 31 -16.91 -3.19 -6.00
C GLN A 31 -15.49 -2.72 -6.33
N LEU A 32 -15.35 -1.72 -7.22
CA LEU A 32 -14.06 -1.12 -7.53
C LEU A 32 -13.43 -0.50 -6.27
N LEU A 33 -14.21 0.28 -5.52
CA LEU A 33 -13.74 0.89 -4.28
C LEU A 33 -13.34 -0.20 -3.26
N SER A 34 -14.10 -1.28 -3.13
CA SER A 34 -13.79 -2.40 -2.24
C SER A 34 -12.48 -3.11 -2.57
N LEU A 35 -12.23 -3.34 -3.85
CA LEU A 35 -10.95 -3.93 -4.30
C LEU A 35 -9.76 -3.01 -4.00
N ILE A 36 -9.95 -1.69 -4.11
CA ILE A 36 -8.91 -0.70 -3.78
C ILE A 36 -8.64 -0.69 -2.27
N LEU A 37 -9.69 -0.62 -1.43
CA LEU A 37 -9.53 -0.59 0.04
C LEU A 37 -8.83 -1.86 0.56
N SER A 38 -9.17 -3.02 -0.01
CA SER A 38 -8.55 -4.29 0.35
C SER A 38 -7.15 -4.52 -0.25
N GLY A 39 -6.61 -3.55 -1.00
CA GLY A 39 -5.30 -3.67 -1.65
C GLY A 39 -5.25 -4.68 -2.82
N LYS A 40 -6.40 -5.23 -3.22
CA LYS A 40 -6.52 -6.17 -4.35
C LYS A 40 -6.44 -5.49 -5.71
N ARG A 41 -6.57 -4.16 -5.76
CA ARG A 41 -6.46 -3.35 -6.97
C ARG A 41 -5.78 -2.03 -6.67
N GLU A 42 -4.90 -1.61 -7.58
CA GLU A 42 -4.26 -0.30 -7.51
C GLU A 42 -5.28 0.84 -7.75
N LEU A 43 -5.04 1.94 -7.07
CA LEU A 43 -5.72 3.21 -7.26
C LEU A 43 -5.28 3.83 -8.59
N SER A 44 -6.24 4.10 -9.47
CA SER A 44 -6.01 4.85 -10.70
C SER A 44 -6.11 6.35 -10.46
N MET A 45 -5.44 7.15 -11.30
CA MET A 45 -5.47 8.61 -11.21
C MET A 45 -6.89 9.20 -11.17
N PRO A 46 -7.85 8.80 -12.04
CA PRO A 46 -9.20 9.36 -11.99
C PRO A 46 -9.92 9.08 -10.67
N VAL A 47 -9.70 7.90 -10.07
CA VAL A 47 -10.31 7.53 -8.79
C VAL A 47 -9.62 8.25 -7.63
N ALA A 48 -8.30 8.43 -7.71
CA ALA A 48 -7.53 9.18 -6.72
C ALA A 48 -8.02 10.62 -6.61
N VAL A 49 -8.09 11.35 -7.72
CA VAL A 49 -8.54 12.75 -7.75
C VAL A 49 -9.96 12.90 -7.19
N LYS A 50 -10.86 11.97 -7.54
CA LYS A 50 -12.22 11.95 -7.03
C LYS A 50 -12.29 11.72 -5.51
N LEU A 51 -11.49 10.79 -4.99
CA LEU A 51 -11.40 10.53 -3.55
C LEU A 51 -10.77 11.70 -2.81
N GLU A 52 -9.71 12.29 -3.37
CA GLU A 52 -9.03 13.47 -2.80
C GLU A 52 -10.00 14.65 -2.71
N SER A 53 -10.77 14.91 -3.77
CA SER A 53 -11.83 15.92 -3.76
C SER A 53 -12.92 15.61 -2.73
N PHE A 54 -13.41 14.37 -2.67
CA PHE A 54 -14.46 13.98 -1.71
C PHE A 54 -14.02 14.14 -0.25
N PHE A 55 -12.77 13.81 0.07
CA PHE A 55 -12.23 13.89 1.43
C PHE A 55 -11.48 15.20 1.72
N ASN A 56 -11.51 16.17 0.79
CA ASN A 56 -10.81 17.44 0.90
C ASN A 56 -9.30 17.28 1.20
N LEU A 57 -8.66 16.36 0.48
CA LEU A 57 -7.22 16.09 0.54
C LEU A 57 -6.48 16.91 -0.52
N SER A 58 -5.17 17.11 -0.32
CA SER A 58 -4.32 17.70 -1.36
C SER A 58 -4.11 16.76 -2.54
N GLU A 59 -4.03 17.36 -3.73
CA GLU A 59 -3.91 16.64 -4.98
C GLU A 59 -2.67 15.75 -5.05
N GLY A 60 -2.86 14.51 -5.51
CA GLY A 60 -1.82 13.53 -5.74
C GLY A 60 -1.25 12.88 -4.48
N VAL A 61 -1.77 13.18 -3.28
CA VAL A 61 -1.32 12.54 -2.03
C VAL A 61 -1.55 11.03 -2.06
N LEU A 62 -2.71 10.58 -2.54
CA LEU A 62 -3.03 9.16 -2.57
C LEU A 62 -2.13 8.40 -3.55
N LEU A 63 -1.84 9.00 -4.71
CA LEU A 63 -0.92 8.40 -5.69
C LEU A 63 0.52 8.37 -5.17
N LYS A 64 0.99 9.43 -4.50
CA LYS A 64 2.31 9.44 -3.85
C LYS A 64 2.42 8.33 -2.81
N MET A 65 1.38 8.17 -1.97
CA MET A 65 1.32 7.10 -0.97
C MET A 65 1.42 5.71 -1.61
N GLN A 66 0.65 5.46 -2.66
CA GLN A 66 0.72 4.20 -3.41
C GLN A 66 2.10 3.95 -4.02
N VAL A 67 2.74 4.97 -4.59
CA VAL A 67 4.09 4.83 -5.16
C VAL A 67 5.10 4.47 -4.07
N VAL A 68 5.06 5.14 -2.92
CA VAL A 68 5.99 4.84 -1.80
C VAL A 68 5.78 3.42 -1.31
N GLU A 69 4.52 2.98 -1.15
CA GLU A 69 4.18 1.61 -0.79
C GLU A 69 4.75 0.59 -1.79
N ARG A 70 4.57 0.83 -3.10
CA ARG A 70 5.10 -0.04 -4.16
C ARG A 70 6.61 -0.14 -4.13
N VAL A 71 7.31 0.98 -3.96
CA VAL A 71 8.77 1.01 -3.85
C VAL A 71 9.22 0.20 -2.63
N HIS A 72 8.55 0.35 -1.50
CA HIS A 72 8.85 -0.40 -0.29
C HIS A 72 8.67 -1.91 -0.51
N THR A 73 7.51 -2.33 -1.02
CA THR A 73 7.21 -3.74 -1.31
C THR A 73 8.20 -4.35 -2.30
N TYR A 74 8.60 -3.60 -3.33
CA TYR A 74 9.59 -4.04 -4.30
C TYR A 74 10.97 -4.25 -3.65
N LYS A 75 11.43 -3.29 -2.83
CA LYS A 75 12.68 -3.41 -2.07
C LYS A 75 12.66 -4.63 -1.14
N GLN A 76 11.56 -4.86 -0.42
CA GLN A 76 11.41 -6.04 0.43
C GLN A 76 11.50 -7.33 -0.40
N GLY A 77 10.82 -7.38 -1.55
CA GLY A 77 10.91 -8.52 -2.46
C GLY A 77 12.34 -8.81 -2.95
N ILE A 78 13.13 -7.76 -3.24
CA ILE A 78 14.56 -7.92 -3.56
C ILE A 78 15.33 -8.49 -2.37
N LYS A 79 15.15 -7.92 -1.17
CA LYS A 79 15.83 -8.37 0.05
C LYS A 79 15.52 -9.84 0.35
N SER A 80 14.25 -10.23 0.32
CA SER A 80 13.83 -11.62 0.54
C SER A 80 14.42 -12.57 -0.49
N LYS A 81 14.44 -12.19 -1.79
CA LYS A 81 15.07 -13.00 -2.85
C LYS A 81 16.58 -13.15 -2.63
N LEU A 82 17.26 -12.06 -2.26
CA LEU A 82 18.69 -12.09 -1.97
C LEU A 82 18.98 -12.98 -0.76
N PHE A 83 18.21 -12.83 0.31
CA PHE A 83 18.30 -13.65 1.51
C PHE A 83 18.16 -15.14 1.18
N GLU A 84 17.14 -15.52 0.40
CA GLU A 84 16.95 -16.90 -0.02
C GLU A 84 18.11 -17.44 -0.87
N LYS A 85 18.69 -16.61 -1.76
CA LYS A 85 19.88 -17.00 -2.53
C LYS A 85 21.09 -17.23 -1.63
N LEU A 86 21.38 -16.30 -0.71
CA LEU A 86 22.50 -16.39 0.22
C LEU A 86 22.35 -17.58 1.18
N ARG A 87 21.12 -17.87 1.61
CA ARG A 87 20.81 -19.02 2.46
C ARG A 87 21.15 -20.34 1.76
N LYS A 88 20.81 -20.47 0.47
CA LYS A 88 21.07 -21.68 -0.32
C LYS A 88 22.56 -21.97 -0.53
N VAL A 89 23.40 -20.95 -0.61
CA VAL A 89 24.86 -21.10 -0.83
C VAL A 89 25.65 -21.14 0.46
N ASN A 90 24.98 -21.24 1.61
CA ASN A 90 25.56 -21.19 2.93
C ASN A 90 26.46 -19.97 3.19
N ALA A 91 26.11 -18.81 2.65
CA ALA A 91 26.90 -17.59 2.77
C ALA A 91 26.76 -16.87 4.12
N PHE A 92 26.08 -17.47 5.10
CA PHE A 92 25.90 -16.90 6.43
C PHE A 92 26.79 -17.62 7.45
N TRP A 93 27.53 -16.85 8.25
CA TRP A 93 28.45 -17.37 9.29
C TRP A 93 27.72 -18.04 10.47
N SER A 94 26.44 -17.71 10.66
CA SER A 94 25.53 -18.32 11.62
C SER A 94 24.10 -18.16 11.11
N TYR A 95 23.23 -19.16 11.31
CA TYR A 95 21.83 -19.15 10.87
C TYR A 95 20.84 -18.93 12.00
N ALA A 96 21.31 -18.88 13.25
CA ALA A 96 20.43 -18.75 14.42
C ALA A 96 19.75 -17.38 14.52
N GLU A 97 20.26 -16.35 13.82
CA GLU A 97 19.82 -14.96 14.00
C GLU A 97 19.53 -14.17 12.72
N VAL A 98 19.68 -14.78 11.53
CA VAL A 98 19.56 -14.05 10.27
C VAL A 98 18.11 -14.08 9.78
N SER A 99 17.45 -12.93 9.81
CA SER A 99 16.10 -12.72 9.26
C SER A 99 16.13 -11.54 8.29
N PRO A 100 15.36 -11.55 7.19
CA PRO A 100 15.29 -10.44 6.23
C PRO A 100 14.99 -9.07 6.88
N GLU A 101 14.23 -9.07 7.98
CA GLU A 101 13.78 -7.89 8.72
C GLU A 101 14.89 -7.27 9.58
N ARG A 102 15.96 -8.01 9.86
CA ARG A 102 17.10 -7.54 10.69
C ARG A 102 18.25 -6.97 9.87
N VAL A 103 18.19 -7.01 8.53
CA VAL A 103 19.23 -6.43 7.67
C VAL A 103 19.07 -4.90 7.64
N PRO A 104 20.00 -4.13 8.22
CA PRO A 104 19.86 -2.68 8.32
C PRO A 104 19.83 -2.04 6.92
N GLU A 105 18.91 -1.10 6.72
CA GLU A 105 18.94 -0.23 5.54
C GLU A 105 20.10 0.76 5.72
N LYS A 106 21.03 0.79 4.76
CA LYS A 106 22.03 1.86 4.73
C LYS A 106 21.30 3.19 4.49
N ASN A 107 21.49 4.13 5.42
CA ASN A 107 21.14 5.55 5.27
C ASN A 107 21.85 6.16 4.07
#